data_AF-A0A832LXH1-F1
#
_entry.id   AF-A0A832LXH1-F1
#
_cell.length_a   1.000
_cell.length_b   1.000
_cell.length_c   1.000
_cell.angle_alpha   90.00
_cell.angle_beta   90.00
_cell.angle_gamma   90.00
#
_symmetry.space_group_name_H-M   'P 1'
#
loop_
_entity.id
_entity.type
_entity.pdbx_description
1 polymer ?
#
loop_
_entity_poly.entity_id
_entity_poly.type
_entity_poly.pdbx_seq_one_letter_code
_entity_poly.pdbx_strand_id
1 'polypeptide(L)'
;MLKYILNFLSLIILLSFLSCGNNKNEGTTNSPKNIDRNNFRWSESLSKDNLPDFPVKGFINGKEVKIIYINFENWRGSGDNVLNFSTGSPTQRCGFVENDSAFHLTKLSGEFSKGIFLKETFDKSVDGYIADFHTFGEDGPKKISVPWNCALDITEINDKIVKGKIAICFKDEKKSWVAGSFEATVCNN
;
A
#
# COMPACT_ATOMS: atom_id res chain seq x y z
N MET A 1 40.82 43.51 -34.97
CA MET A 1 40.98 42.54 -33.86
C MET A 1 40.36 41.20 -34.26
N LEU A 2 40.98 40.54 -35.23
CA LEU A 2 40.49 39.30 -35.85
C LEU A 2 41.72 38.43 -36.09
N LYS A 3 42.36 37.94 -35.02
CA LYS A 3 43.63 37.18 -35.11
C LYS A 3 43.99 36.28 -33.91
N TYR A 4 43.09 36.04 -32.96
CA TYR A 4 43.43 35.27 -31.73
C TYR A 4 42.38 34.25 -31.24
N ILE A 5 41.56 33.69 -32.12
CA ILE A 5 40.66 32.56 -31.77
C ILE A 5 40.80 31.45 -32.82
N LEU A 6 42.03 31.17 -33.21
CA LEU A 6 42.39 30.10 -34.14
C LEU A 6 43.77 29.58 -33.69
N ASN A 7 43.82 28.90 -32.55
CA ASN A 7 44.93 28.03 -32.10
C ASN A 7 44.74 27.56 -30.65
N PHE A 8 43.64 26.85 -30.39
CA PHE A 8 43.62 25.81 -29.36
C PHE A 8 42.84 24.64 -29.97
N LEU A 9 43.54 23.85 -30.78
CA LEU A 9 43.97 22.51 -30.37
C LEU A 9 42.72 21.64 -30.12
N SER A 10 42.15 20.94 -31.11
CA SER A 10 42.83 19.96 -31.98
C SER A 10 43.66 18.90 -31.23
N LEU A 11 43.42 18.74 -29.92
CA LEU A 11 44.12 17.79 -29.03
C LEU A 11 43.16 16.79 -28.35
N ILE A 12 42.08 16.36 -29.02
CA ILE A 12 41.19 15.29 -28.50
C ILE A 12 40.76 14.32 -29.62
N ILE A 13 41.63 14.03 -30.59
CA ILE A 13 41.28 13.11 -31.70
C ILE A 13 42.21 11.89 -31.82
N LEU A 14 43.26 11.75 -31.00
CA LEU A 14 44.32 10.77 -31.33
C LEU A 14 44.71 9.70 -30.31
N LEU A 15 44.05 9.56 -29.15
CA LEU A 15 44.42 8.49 -28.21
C LEU A 15 43.22 7.92 -27.47
N SER A 16 42.54 6.94 -28.08
CA SER A 16 41.98 5.76 -27.37
C SER A 16 41.23 4.79 -28.30
N PHE A 17 41.87 4.39 -29.42
CA PHE A 17 41.64 3.06 -29.96
C PHE A 17 42.64 2.12 -29.29
N LEU A 18 42.17 1.29 -28.34
CA LEU A 18 42.71 -0.03 -27.97
C LEU A 18 41.92 -0.57 -26.76
N SER A 19 40.84 -1.30 -27.02
CA SER A 19 40.50 -2.51 -26.27
C SER A 19 39.39 -3.27 -27.02
N CYS A 20 39.80 -4.22 -27.87
CA CYS A 20 38.95 -5.34 -28.25
C CYS A 20 38.89 -6.30 -27.07
N GLY A 21 37.69 -6.60 -26.58
CA GLY A 21 37.50 -7.58 -25.52
C GLY A 21 36.04 -7.99 -25.35
N ASN A 22 35.65 -9.01 -26.12
CA ASN A 22 34.53 -9.93 -25.90
C ASN A 22 33.10 -9.41 -25.69
N ASN A 23 32.26 -9.77 -26.67
CA ASN A 23 30.85 -10.13 -26.51
C ASN A 23 30.54 -10.74 -25.13
N LYS A 24 29.79 -10.01 -24.31
CA LYS A 24 28.66 -10.56 -23.57
C LYS A 24 27.55 -9.53 -23.56
N ASN A 25 26.45 -9.87 -24.23
CA ASN A 25 25.13 -9.37 -23.90
C ASN A 25 24.90 -9.65 -22.41
N GLU A 26 25.20 -8.70 -21.55
CA GLU A 26 24.58 -8.64 -20.24
C GLU A 26 23.15 -8.16 -20.48
N GLY A 27 22.31 -9.11 -20.89
CA GLY A 27 20.91 -9.02 -20.55
C GLY A 27 20.86 -8.76 -19.07
N THR A 28 20.40 -7.57 -18.69
CA THR A 28 20.00 -7.23 -17.33
C THR A 28 18.94 -8.24 -16.94
N THR A 29 19.39 -9.39 -16.46
CA THR A 29 18.55 -10.36 -15.80
C THR A 29 18.13 -9.63 -14.56
N ASN A 30 16.89 -9.14 -14.60
CA ASN A 30 16.13 -8.75 -13.42
C ASN A 30 16.08 -9.98 -12.51
N SER A 31 17.17 -10.21 -11.78
CA SER A 31 17.14 -11.05 -10.59
C SER A 31 16.03 -10.46 -9.74
N PRO A 32 15.05 -11.25 -9.28
CA PRO A 32 13.97 -10.74 -8.47
C PRO A 32 14.63 -10.03 -7.29
N LYS A 33 14.40 -8.71 -7.17
CA LYS A 33 14.77 -7.96 -5.98
C LYS A 33 14.37 -8.84 -4.81
N ASN A 34 15.32 -9.18 -3.95
CA ASN A 34 15.05 -9.92 -2.74
C ASN A 34 14.12 -9.02 -1.91
N ILE A 35 12.81 -9.24 -2.05
CA ILE A 35 11.79 -8.44 -1.41
C ILE A 35 11.80 -8.87 0.05
N ASP A 36 12.23 -7.96 0.93
CA ASP A 36 12.16 -8.17 2.36
C ASP A 36 10.69 -8.19 2.80
N ARG A 37 10.09 -9.38 2.80
CA ARG A 37 8.70 -9.59 3.22
C ARG A 37 8.47 -9.35 4.71
N ASN A 38 9.55 -9.16 5.48
CA ASN A 38 9.49 -8.86 6.91
C ASN A 38 9.47 -7.35 7.19
N ASN A 39 9.65 -6.51 6.17
CA ASN A 39 9.69 -5.07 6.33
C ASN A 39 8.93 -4.35 5.20
N PHE A 40 7.73 -3.87 5.52
CA PHE A 40 6.96 -3.05 4.60
C PHE A 40 7.31 -1.58 4.77
N ARG A 41 7.35 -0.85 3.65
CA ARG A 41 7.47 0.60 3.63
C ARG A 41 6.45 1.17 2.66
N TRP A 42 5.97 2.37 2.94
CA TRP A 42 5.11 3.12 2.04
C TRP A 42 5.70 3.16 0.62
N SER A 43 4.86 2.93 -0.39
CA SER A 43 5.27 2.86 -1.78
C SER A 43 4.24 3.52 -2.69
N GLU A 44 4.72 4.15 -3.77
CA GLU A 44 3.86 4.73 -4.81
C GLU A 44 3.21 3.66 -5.70
N SER A 45 3.82 2.47 -5.74
CA SER A 45 3.34 1.32 -6.48
C SER A 45 3.36 0.06 -5.62
N LEU A 46 2.28 -0.72 -5.69
CA LEU A 46 2.15 -2.00 -5.02
C LEU A 46 2.02 -3.13 -6.03
N SER A 47 2.54 -4.30 -5.67
CA SER A 47 2.38 -5.55 -6.41
C SER A 47 1.94 -6.66 -5.47
N LYS A 48 1.31 -7.70 -6.03
CA LYS A 48 0.92 -8.90 -5.28
C LYS A 48 2.13 -9.64 -4.67
N ASP A 49 3.29 -9.56 -5.31
CA ASP A 49 4.50 -10.31 -4.90
C ASP A 49 5.18 -9.70 -3.66
N ASN A 50 4.80 -8.46 -3.32
CA ASN A 50 5.35 -7.67 -2.22
C ASN A 50 4.44 -7.62 -0.99
N LEU A 51 3.40 -8.46 -0.93
CA LEU A 51 2.55 -8.53 0.24
C LEU A 51 3.35 -9.08 1.44
N PRO A 52 3.40 -8.34 2.56
CA PRO A 52 4.15 -8.76 3.74
C PRO A 52 3.50 -9.95 4.44
N ASP A 53 4.35 -10.81 5.01
CA ASP A 53 3.93 -12.03 5.71
C ASP A 53 3.77 -11.82 7.23
N PHE A 54 4.24 -10.68 7.77
CA PHE A 54 4.16 -10.36 9.19
C PHE A 54 2.74 -9.92 9.64
N PRO A 55 2.39 -10.00 10.94
CA PRO A 55 1.08 -9.55 11.45
C PRO A 55 0.83 -8.07 11.16
N VAL A 56 -0.40 -7.69 10.77
CA VAL A 56 -0.71 -6.32 10.33
C VAL A 56 -0.17 -5.21 11.24
N LYS A 57 0.43 -4.20 10.61
CA LYS A 57 0.93 -2.97 11.24
C LYS A 57 0.37 -1.76 10.50
N GLY A 58 0.17 -0.67 11.23
CA GLY A 58 -0.24 0.62 10.66
C GLY A 58 0.79 1.70 10.90
N PHE A 59 0.76 2.72 10.05
CA PHE A 59 1.54 3.94 10.22
C PHE A 59 0.64 5.13 9.86
N ILE A 60 0.46 6.04 10.81
CA ILE A 60 -0.40 7.22 10.65
C ILE A 60 0.40 8.44 11.11
N ASN A 61 0.38 9.52 10.32
CA ASN A 61 1.03 10.79 10.67
C ASN A 61 2.53 10.64 11.04
N GLY A 62 3.24 9.75 10.37
CA GLY A 62 4.67 9.55 10.64
C GLY A 62 4.97 8.67 11.85
N LYS A 63 3.97 8.02 12.47
CA LYS A 63 4.13 7.16 13.65
C LYS A 63 3.51 5.79 13.43
N GLU A 64 4.17 4.76 13.96
CA GLU A 64 3.60 3.41 13.99
C GLU A 64 2.40 3.38 14.94
N VAL A 65 1.33 2.73 14.48
CA VAL A 65 0.13 2.49 15.28
C VAL A 65 -0.10 0.99 15.40
N LYS A 66 -0.52 0.56 16.59
CA LYS A 66 -0.86 -0.83 16.84
C LYS A 66 -2.30 -1.08 16.42
N ILE A 67 -2.50 -1.96 15.44
CA ILE A 67 -3.83 -2.47 15.09
C ILE A 67 -4.21 -3.53 16.12
N ILE A 68 -5.34 -3.37 16.78
CA ILE A 68 -5.80 -4.29 17.84
C ILE A 68 -7.11 -4.98 17.49
N TYR A 69 -7.87 -4.44 16.54
CA TYR A 69 -9.12 -5.01 16.09
C TYR A 69 -9.23 -4.88 14.57
N ILE A 70 -9.69 -5.97 13.94
CA ILE A 70 -9.92 -6.02 12.51
C ILE A 70 -11.28 -6.66 12.30
N ASN A 71 -12.14 -6.00 11.56
CA ASN A 71 -13.44 -6.54 11.22
C ASN A 71 -13.79 -6.32 9.75
N PHE A 72 -14.66 -7.19 9.29
CA PHE A 72 -15.25 -7.17 7.97
C PHE A 72 -16.74 -6.93 8.14
N GLU A 73 -17.19 -5.72 7.85
CA GLU A 73 -18.58 -5.30 8.02
C GLU A 73 -19.35 -5.42 6.72
N ASN A 74 -20.56 -5.95 6.78
CA ASN A 74 -21.56 -5.81 5.73
C ASN A 74 -22.61 -4.80 6.20
N TRP A 75 -22.74 -3.68 5.51
CA TRP A 75 -23.70 -2.62 5.85
C TRP A 75 -25.02 -2.87 5.11
N ARG A 76 -26.01 -3.44 5.80
CA ARG A 76 -27.27 -3.90 5.18
C ARG A 76 -28.04 -2.81 4.42
N GLY A 77 -27.93 -1.56 4.86
CA GLY A 77 -28.64 -0.44 4.24
C GLY A 77 -28.10 -0.05 2.86
N SER A 78 -26.77 -0.02 2.70
CA SER A 78 -26.11 0.38 1.44
C SER A 78 -25.62 -0.79 0.59
N GLY A 79 -25.52 -1.99 1.20
CA GLY A 79 -24.88 -3.14 0.60
C GLY A 79 -23.35 -3.01 0.51
N ASP A 80 -22.76 -2.05 1.23
CA ASP A 80 -21.32 -1.85 1.25
C ASP A 80 -20.65 -2.91 2.13
N ASN A 81 -19.46 -3.34 1.73
CA ASN A 81 -18.61 -4.17 2.56
C ASN A 81 -17.37 -3.38 2.95
N VAL A 82 -17.01 -3.39 4.23
CA VAL A 82 -15.91 -2.59 4.79
C VAL A 82 -14.93 -3.51 5.50
N LEU A 83 -13.68 -3.51 5.05
CA LEU A 83 -12.57 -4.08 5.79
C LEU A 83 -11.92 -2.96 6.63
N ASN A 84 -12.01 -3.10 7.95
CA ASN A 84 -11.57 -2.10 8.90
C ASN A 84 -10.39 -2.60 9.74
N PHE A 85 -9.41 -1.73 9.96
CA PHE A 85 -8.23 -1.95 10.80
C PHE A 85 -8.16 -0.86 11.86
N SER A 86 -8.53 -1.20 13.09
CA SER A 86 -8.68 -0.25 14.19
C SER A 86 -7.56 -0.36 15.23
N THR A 87 -7.18 0.79 15.77
CA THR A 87 -6.31 0.93 16.95
C THR A 87 -7.06 0.80 18.27
N GLY A 88 -8.39 0.76 18.22
CA GLY A 88 -9.29 0.48 19.33
C GLY A 88 -9.98 -0.88 19.16
N SER A 89 -10.69 -1.33 20.18
CA SER A 89 -11.51 -2.55 20.12
C SER A 89 -12.85 -2.28 20.79
N PRO A 90 -13.96 -2.83 20.26
CA PRO A 90 -15.26 -2.60 20.86
C PRO A 90 -15.41 -3.41 22.15
N THR A 91 -16.25 -2.94 23.06
CA THR A 91 -16.58 -3.68 24.30
C THR A 91 -17.40 -4.94 24.03
N GLN A 92 -18.20 -4.91 22.97
CA GLN A 92 -19.01 -6.04 22.49
C GLN A 92 -18.49 -6.47 21.12
N ARG A 93 -18.56 -7.77 20.81
CA ARG A 93 -18.21 -8.28 19.48
C ARG A 93 -19.04 -7.56 18.41
N CYS A 94 -18.39 -7.02 17.38
CA CYS A 94 -19.02 -6.22 16.33
C CYS A 94 -19.70 -4.92 16.82
N GLY A 95 -19.39 -4.47 18.04
CA GLY A 95 -19.82 -3.17 18.54
C GLY A 95 -19.05 -2.02 17.89
N PHE A 96 -19.52 -0.81 18.15
CA PHE A 96 -18.85 0.42 17.75
C PHE A 96 -17.52 0.58 18.51
N VAL A 97 -16.49 1.05 17.82
CA VAL A 97 -15.22 1.43 18.44
C VAL A 97 -15.24 2.94 18.63
N GLU A 98 -15.10 3.38 19.88
CA GLU A 98 -14.97 4.79 20.21
C GLU A 98 -13.50 5.18 20.26
N ASN A 99 -13.20 6.42 19.86
CA ASN A 99 -11.91 7.07 20.10
C ASN A 99 -10.70 6.35 19.49
N ASP A 100 -10.84 5.78 18.30
CA ASP A 100 -9.78 5.08 17.59
C ASP A 100 -9.30 5.83 16.35
N SER A 101 -8.05 5.57 15.99
CA SER A 101 -7.58 5.72 14.61
C SER A 101 -7.80 4.42 13.86
N ALA A 102 -8.17 4.51 12.59
CA ALA A 102 -8.56 3.36 11.79
C ALA A 102 -8.21 3.52 10.31
N PHE A 103 -8.11 2.40 9.59
CA PHE A 103 -8.03 2.35 8.14
C PHE A 103 -9.24 1.60 7.59
N HIS A 104 -9.83 2.13 6.53
CA HIS A 104 -10.97 1.52 5.84
C HIS A 104 -10.65 1.25 4.39
N LEU A 105 -11.00 0.04 3.94
CA LEU A 105 -11.16 -0.28 2.53
C LEU A 105 -12.59 -0.75 2.32
N THR A 106 -13.35 0.00 1.52
CA THR A 106 -14.77 -0.25 1.29
C THR A 106 -15.01 -0.65 -0.16
N LYS A 107 -15.80 -1.71 -0.35
CA LYS A 107 -16.40 -2.09 -1.61
C LYS A 107 -17.86 -1.63 -1.62
N LEU A 108 -18.15 -0.63 -2.45
CA LEU A 108 -19.47 -0.03 -2.60
C LEU A 108 -20.43 -0.99 -3.30
N SER A 109 -21.60 -1.19 -2.70
CA SER A 109 -22.73 -1.99 -3.22
C SER A 109 -22.29 -3.32 -3.86
N GLY A 110 -21.37 -4.04 -3.21
CA GLY A 110 -20.81 -5.28 -3.74
C GLY A 110 -19.92 -5.97 -2.72
N GLU A 111 -19.48 -7.18 -3.05
CA GLU A 111 -18.75 -8.06 -2.13
C GLU A 111 -17.26 -8.11 -2.45
N PHE A 112 -16.45 -8.34 -1.40
CA PHE A 112 -15.08 -8.80 -1.59
C PHE A 112 -15.10 -10.26 -2.02
N SER A 113 -14.31 -10.60 -3.04
CA SER A 113 -14.09 -11.98 -3.46
C SER A 113 -12.77 -12.52 -2.92
N LYS A 114 -12.71 -13.84 -2.73
CA LYS A 114 -11.46 -14.55 -2.48
C LYS A 114 -10.50 -14.33 -3.66
N GLY A 115 -9.22 -14.13 -3.36
CA GLY A 115 -8.15 -13.90 -4.34
C GLY A 115 -7.55 -12.50 -4.27
N ILE A 116 -6.85 -12.12 -5.36
CA ILE A 116 -6.09 -10.87 -5.45
C ILE A 116 -6.97 -9.74 -5.97
N PHE A 117 -7.08 -8.67 -5.19
CA PHE A 117 -7.47 -7.33 -5.62
C PHE A 117 -6.23 -6.43 -5.69
N LEU A 118 -6.10 -5.66 -6.78
CA LEU A 118 -4.91 -4.83 -7.03
C LEU A 118 -5.22 -3.48 -7.69
N LYS A 119 -5.09 -2.42 -6.89
CA LYS A 119 -4.97 -1.02 -7.32
C LYS A 119 -3.50 -0.61 -7.24
N GLU A 120 -2.73 -0.86 -8.29
CA GLU A 120 -1.25 -0.76 -8.29
C GLU A 120 -0.74 0.63 -7.92
N THR A 121 -1.30 1.68 -8.51
CA THR A 121 -0.84 3.07 -8.35
C THR A 121 -1.95 3.98 -7.85
N PHE A 122 -1.59 5.16 -7.33
CA PHE A 122 -2.54 6.14 -6.81
C PHE A 122 -3.56 6.60 -7.86
N ASP A 123 -3.15 6.70 -9.12
CA ASP A 123 -3.97 7.25 -10.20
C ASP A 123 -4.76 6.16 -10.96
N LYS A 124 -4.50 4.86 -10.70
CA LYS A 124 -5.27 3.77 -11.28
C LYS A 124 -6.72 3.80 -10.77
N SER A 125 -7.70 3.92 -11.67
CA SER A 125 -9.11 3.80 -11.32
C SER A 125 -9.48 2.36 -10.98
N VAL A 126 -10.36 2.18 -10.01
CA VAL A 126 -10.94 0.88 -9.63
C VAL A 126 -12.43 1.07 -9.29
N ASP A 127 -13.29 0.23 -9.86
CA ASP A 127 -14.72 0.44 -9.77
C ASP A 127 -15.28 0.04 -8.41
N GLY A 128 -16.01 0.98 -7.79
CA GLY A 128 -16.71 0.77 -6.54
C GLY A 128 -15.81 0.46 -5.35
N TYR A 129 -14.53 0.83 -5.38
CA TYR A 129 -13.69 0.77 -4.19
C TYR A 129 -13.32 2.16 -3.73
N ILE A 130 -13.42 2.39 -2.43
CA ILE A 130 -12.92 3.60 -1.76
C ILE A 130 -12.06 3.19 -0.57
N ALA A 131 -11.14 4.06 -0.19
CA ALA A 131 -10.37 3.90 1.03
C ALA A 131 -10.15 5.24 1.69
N ASP A 132 -10.09 5.20 3.01
CA ASP A 132 -9.80 6.33 3.87
C ASP A 132 -9.16 5.85 5.16
N PHE A 133 -8.62 6.79 5.93
CA PHE A 133 -8.18 6.52 7.28
C PHE A 133 -8.64 7.63 8.22
N HIS A 134 -8.85 7.27 9.47
CA HIS A 134 -9.28 8.16 10.53
C HIS A 134 -8.12 8.35 11.50
N THR A 135 -7.97 9.60 11.96
CA THR A 135 -7.10 9.94 13.08
C THR A 135 -7.95 10.32 14.27
N PHE A 136 -7.51 9.96 15.47
CA PHE A 136 -8.09 10.43 16.71
C PHE A 136 -7.05 11.17 17.54
N GLY A 137 -7.43 12.34 18.06
CA GLY A 137 -6.56 13.22 18.84
C GLY A 137 -7.38 14.27 19.60
N GLU A 138 -6.72 15.33 20.07
CA GLU A 138 -7.35 16.38 20.89
C GLU A 138 -8.54 17.07 20.21
N ASP A 139 -8.51 17.18 18.88
CA ASP A 139 -9.58 17.78 18.07
C ASP A 139 -10.73 16.81 17.73
N GLY A 140 -10.72 15.59 18.28
CA GLY A 140 -11.66 14.52 17.93
C GLY A 140 -11.30 13.75 16.64
N PRO A 141 -12.23 12.91 16.15
CA PRO A 141 -11.98 12.07 14.98
C PRO A 141 -11.95 12.89 13.69
N LYS A 142 -10.91 12.69 12.87
CA LYS A 142 -10.79 13.30 11.54
C LYS A 142 -10.63 12.22 10.48
N LYS A 143 -11.56 12.19 9.52
CA LYS A 143 -11.51 11.35 8.33
C LYS A 143 -10.62 11.99 7.26
N ILE A 144 -9.73 11.20 6.68
CA ILE A 144 -8.80 11.63 5.65
C ILE A 144 -9.01 10.76 4.40
N SER A 145 -9.44 11.41 3.32
CA SER A 145 -9.68 10.77 2.03
C SER A 145 -8.75 11.39 0.99
N VAL A 146 -7.70 10.65 0.62
CA VAL A 146 -6.67 11.03 -0.35
C VAL A 146 -6.49 9.90 -1.36
N PRO A 147 -5.83 10.14 -2.51
CA PRO A 147 -5.50 9.05 -3.44
C PRO A 147 -4.75 7.91 -2.73
N TRP A 148 -5.04 6.67 -3.10
CA TRP A 148 -4.52 5.48 -2.41
C TRP A 148 -4.18 4.38 -3.42
N ASN A 149 -3.32 3.44 -3.05
CA ASN A 149 -3.03 2.22 -3.82
C ASN A 149 -3.21 1.02 -2.88
N CYS A 150 -3.51 -0.16 -3.41
CA CYS A 150 -3.76 -1.34 -2.58
C CYS A 150 -3.39 -2.64 -3.31
N ALA A 151 -2.78 -3.55 -2.57
CA ALA A 151 -2.77 -4.97 -2.87
C ALA A 151 -3.48 -5.69 -1.72
N LEU A 152 -4.46 -6.52 -2.05
CA LEU A 152 -5.21 -7.32 -1.09
C LEU A 152 -5.30 -8.74 -1.61
N ASP A 153 -4.86 -9.71 -0.82
CA ASP A 153 -5.02 -11.14 -1.07
C ASP A 153 -5.91 -11.75 -0.01
N ILE A 154 -7.17 -12.03 -0.37
CA ILE A 154 -8.07 -12.75 0.53
C ILE A 154 -7.92 -14.24 0.30
N THR A 155 -7.51 -14.97 1.34
CA THR A 155 -7.25 -16.41 1.29
C THR A 155 -8.42 -17.23 1.84
N GLU A 156 -9.23 -16.64 2.71
CA GLU A 156 -10.39 -17.28 3.34
C GLU A 156 -11.51 -16.26 3.57
N ILE A 157 -12.74 -16.64 3.19
CA ILE A 157 -13.97 -15.92 3.52
C ILE A 157 -14.97 -16.97 4.01
N ASN A 158 -15.50 -16.81 5.21
CA ASN A 158 -16.61 -17.58 5.75
C ASN A 158 -17.54 -16.70 6.59
N ASP A 159 -18.52 -17.30 7.25
CA ASP A 159 -19.55 -16.63 8.06
C ASP A 159 -19.01 -15.96 9.35
N LYS A 160 -17.79 -16.29 9.76
CA LYS A 160 -17.19 -15.84 11.04
C LYS A 160 -15.98 -14.96 10.84
N ILE A 161 -15.16 -15.25 9.83
CA ILE A 161 -13.86 -14.63 9.64
C ILE A 161 -13.53 -14.41 8.16
N VAL A 162 -12.68 -13.41 7.91
CA VAL A 162 -11.98 -13.19 6.65
C VAL A 162 -10.48 -13.16 6.93
N LYS A 163 -9.69 -13.98 6.22
CA LYS A 163 -8.23 -13.99 6.35
C LYS A 163 -7.56 -13.56 5.07
N GLY A 164 -6.46 -12.84 5.19
CA GLY A 164 -5.71 -12.41 4.03
C GLY A 164 -4.43 -11.66 4.36
N LYS A 165 -3.89 -11.03 3.33
CA LYS A 165 -2.78 -10.09 3.41
C LYS A 165 -3.18 -8.80 2.72
N ILE A 166 -2.75 -7.68 3.28
CA ILE A 166 -3.02 -6.37 2.72
C ILE A 166 -1.74 -5.54 2.71
N ALA A 167 -1.66 -4.65 1.74
CA ALA A 167 -0.87 -3.43 1.79
C ALA A 167 -1.71 -2.33 1.16
N ILE A 168 -1.94 -1.24 1.89
CA ILE A 168 -2.60 -0.04 1.38
C ILE A 168 -1.78 1.18 1.78
N CYS A 169 -1.46 2.03 0.80
CA CYS A 169 -0.77 3.30 1.04
C CYS A 169 -1.67 4.46 0.64
N PHE A 170 -1.60 5.53 1.42
CA PHE A 170 -2.31 6.78 1.18
C PHE A 170 -1.32 7.84 0.73
N LYS A 171 -1.69 8.64 -0.28
CA LYS A 171 -0.86 9.72 -0.84
C LYS A 171 -1.03 11.01 -0.02
N ASP A 172 -0.86 10.90 1.29
CA ASP A 172 -0.76 12.03 2.21
C ASP A 172 0.72 12.44 2.39
N GLU A 173 0.96 13.65 2.89
CA GLU A 173 2.32 14.14 3.14
C GLU A 173 3.09 13.29 4.16
N LYS A 174 2.37 12.65 5.08
CA LYS A 174 2.95 11.84 6.16
C LYS A 174 3.13 10.38 5.80
N LYS A 175 2.76 9.97 4.58
CA LYS A 175 2.96 8.61 4.05
C LYS A 175 2.34 7.55 4.94
N SER A 176 1.04 7.68 5.18
CA SER A 176 0.24 6.76 5.99
C SER A 176 -0.03 5.45 5.24
N TRP A 177 -0.02 4.32 5.95
CA TRP A 177 -0.23 2.99 5.37
C TRP A 177 -0.67 1.95 6.42
N VAL A 178 -1.29 0.86 5.97
CA VAL A 178 -1.48 -0.37 6.76
C VAL A 178 -1.10 -1.59 5.91
N ALA A 179 -0.34 -2.52 6.48
CA ALA A 179 0.14 -3.68 5.76
C ALA A 179 0.44 -4.87 6.68
N GLY A 180 0.19 -6.08 6.18
CA GLY A 180 0.49 -7.37 6.84
C GLY A 180 -0.60 -8.41 6.62
N SER A 181 -0.38 -9.57 7.25
CA SER A 181 -1.36 -10.65 7.37
C SER A 181 -2.42 -10.29 8.41
N PHE A 182 -3.68 -10.63 8.13
CA PHE A 182 -4.81 -10.33 9.01
C PHE A 182 -5.80 -11.50 9.11
N GLU A 183 -6.52 -11.51 10.22
CA GLU A 183 -7.77 -12.24 10.43
C GLU A 183 -8.80 -11.23 10.94
N ALA A 184 -9.86 -11.02 10.18
CA ALA A 184 -10.92 -10.07 10.46
C ALA A 184 -12.17 -10.81 10.94
N THR A 185 -12.82 -10.32 11.99
CA THR A 185 -14.13 -10.84 12.42
C THR A 185 -15.21 -10.37 11.45
N VAL A 186 -16.05 -11.27 10.96
CA VAL A 186 -17.23 -10.90 10.15
C VAL A 186 -18.32 -10.34 11.05
N CYS A 187 -18.82 -9.15 10.69
CA CYS A 187 -19.82 -8.39 11.40
C CYS A 187 -20.97 -8.01 10.45
N ASN A 188 -22.16 -8.55 10.70
CA ASN A 188 -23.33 -8.30 9.85
C ASN A 188 -24.21 -7.21 10.46
N ASN A 189 -23.89 -5.95 10.17
CA ASN A 189 -24.55 -4.77 10.71
C ASN A 189 -25.71 -4.29 9.82
#